data_AF-A0A1N6EIK5-F1
#
_entry.id   AF-A0A1N6EIK5-F1
#
_cell.length_a   1.000
_cell.length_b   1.000
_cell.length_c   1.000
_cell.angle_alpha   90.00
_cell.angle_beta   90.00
_cell.angle_gamma   90.00
#
_symmetry.space_group_name_H-M   'P 1'
#
loop_
_entity.id
_entity.type
_entity.pdbx_description
1 polymer ?
#
loop_
_entity_poly.entity_id
_entity_poly.type
_entity_poly.pdbx_seq_one_letter_code
_entity_poly.pdbx_strand_id
1 'polypeptide(L)'
;MQTIRSNLTRLKRLAEKNLPEGDDIFGYSGISKSLIIDFIDHSYELSYELVDLEPHFEITVLKRKVSKLISVCKDYLNDDAKGFLKEKKFDAFIDSLTEIRDQVRFTYIVVVDKSLRKEAAAAEIKENYERLKKSYEEFEDRFRTVDQSLQSVTENQEKIEEVKNELLVLLETSRGNSDDISSFRVECESNSESIEKHEDEARSKKEFLIESSEKLNNLITKSQDLKSESDSMLGTINSLSEELKEQIQLNSEKQKEIQDTLGNANRVGMAGSFKTRKEELNKPILMWGVIFALAIVLIFSVAVYFITPALKSDGDIAYWSIFTKLLLATPFVWLAWMSAKQYGYLSRIREDYAYKYASAMAFEGYKKHAIEVEDGLLHELLSISIANLSQNPIRLFQSKDNHASPINELVKEVFGRVSKSNSDKNR
;
A
#
# COMPACT_ATOMS: atom_id res chain seq x y z
N MET A 1 -32.67 -131.73 38.34
CA MET A 1 -34.04 -131.73 38.85
C MET A 1 -34.94 -132.58 37.95
N GLN A 2 -34.62 -132.67 36.65
CA GLN A 2 -35.28 -133.58 35.69
C GLN A 2 -35.42 -135.04 36.19
N THR A 3 -34.38 -135.61 36.82
CA THR A 3 -34.43 -136.99 37.34
C THR A 3 -35.42 -137.16 38.50
N ILE A 4 -35.49 -136.20 39.44
CA ILE A 4 -36.49 -136.23 40.53
C ILE A 4 -37.89 -136.11 39.96
N ARG A 5 -38.10 -135.16 39.03
CA ARG A 5 -39.40 -134.92 38.39
C ARG A 5 -39.91 -136.14 37.65
N SER A 6 -39.07 -136.75 36.81
CA SER A 6 -39.39 -138.02 36.14
C SER A 6 -39.76 -139.11 37.15
N ASN A 7 -39.06 -139.15 38.29
CA ASN A 7 -39.32 -140.10 39.36
C ASN A 7 -40.63 -139.83 40.12
N LEU A 8 -41.00 -138.56 40.38
CA LEU A 8 -42.27 -138.15 40.96
C LEU A 8 -43.45 -138.43 40.02
N THR A 9 -43.30 -138.14 38.72
CA THR A 9 -44.30 -138.48 37.70
C THR A 9 -44.51 -140.00 37.61
N ARG A 10 -43.43 -140.78 37.73
CA ARG A 10 -43.52 -142.24 37.78
C ARG A 10 -44.16 -142.74 39.07
N LEU A 11 -43.88 -142.09 40.20
CA LEU A 11 -44.52 -142.38 41.49
C LEU A 11 -46.03 -142.14 41.41
N LYS A 12 -46.44 -140.99 40.85
CA LYS A 12 -47.85 -140.64 40.60
C LYS A 12 -48.56 -141.73 39.81
N ARG A 13 -48.00 -142.14 38.66
CA ARG A 13 -48.59 -143.20 37.82
C ARG A 13 -48.71 -144.55 38.53
N LEU A 14 -47.76 -144.87 39.41
CA LEU A 14 -47.81 -146.10 40.22
C LEU A 14 -48.89 -146.00 41.31
N ALA A 15 -49.02 -144.82 41.93
CA ALA A 15 -50.08 -144.55 42.90
C ALA A 15 -51.48 -144.63 42.24
N GLU A 16 -51.64 -144.05 41.05
CA GLU A 16 -52.86 -144.15 40.23
C GLU A 16 -53.24 -145.59 39.88
N LYS A 17 -52.26 -146.46 39.63
CA LYS A 17 -52.51 -147.85 39.22
C LYS A 17 -52.79 -148.77 40.41
N ASN A 18 -52.03 -148.63 41.49
CA ASN A 18 -51.92 -149.67 42.52
C ASN A 18 -52.58 -149.30 43.86
N LEU A 19 -53.05 -148.06 44.04
CA LEU A 19 -53.84 -147.68 45.22
C LEU A 19 -55.33 -147.99 45.03
N PRO A 20 -56.02 -148.48 46.08
CA PRO A 20 -57.45 -148.76 46.02
C PRO A 20 -58.30 -147.49 45.85
N GLU A 21 -59.45 -147.62 45.20
CA GLU A 21 -60.45 -146.54 45.04
C GLU A 21 -61.32 -146.44 46.29
N GLY A 22 -61.54 -145.23 46.79
CA GLY A 22 -62.35 -144.93 47.98
C GLY A 22 -61.91 -143.66 48.71
N ASP A 23 -62.78 -143.14 49.58
CA ASP A 23 -62.50 -141.94 50.37
C ASP A 23 -61.48 -142.20 51.49
N ASP A 24 -61.42 -143.43 52.00
CA ASP A 24 -60.49 -143.85 53.07
C ASP A 24 -59.71 -145.10 52.64
N ILE A 25 -58.41 -144.96 52.35
CA ILE A 25 -57.54 -146.08 52.02
C ILE A 25 -57.11 -146.81 53.31
N PHE A 26 -57.33 -148.14 53.36
CA PHE A 26 -56.91 -149.02 54.47
C PHE A 26 -57.32 -148.53 55.88
N GLY A 27 -58.47 -147.85 56.01
CA GLY A 27 -59.00 -147.38 57.31
C GLY A 27 -58.43 -146.04 57.80
N TYR A 28 -57.63 -145.35 56.98
CA TYR A 28 -57.13 -144.00 57.29
C TYR A 28 -58.16 -142.95 56.85
N SER A 29 -58.84 -142.36 57.83
CA SER A 29 -59.88 -141.35 57.58
C SER A 29 -59.31 -140.10 56.89
N GLY A 30 -59.85 -139.76 55.72
CA GLY A 30 -59.47 -138.57 54.95
C GLY A 30 -58.22 -138.73 54.09
N ILE A 31 -57.60 -139.92 54.03
CA ILE A 31 -56.51 -140.21 53.09
C ILE A 31 -57.10 -140.95 51.88
N SER A 32 -57.54 -140.17 50.90
CA SER A 32 -58.03 -140.68 49.63
C SER A 32 -56.91 -140.78 48.59
N LYS A 33 -57.16 -141.59 47.56
CA LYS A 33 -56.25 -141.73 46.42
C LYS A 33 -56.01 -140.41 45.70
N SER A 34 -57.06 -139.60 45.52
CA SER A 34 -56.96 -138.28 44.89
C SER A 34 -56.07 -137.33 45.69
N LEU A 35 -56.18 -137.33 47.02
CA LEU A 35 -55.38 -136.46 47.88
C LEU A 35 -53.88 -136.81 47.83
N ILE A 36 -53.54 -138.10 47.81
CA ILE A 36 -52.14 -138.56 47.64
C ILE A 36 -51.59 -138.12 46.28
N ILE A 37 -52.40 -138.18 45.22
CA ILE A 37 -52.01 -137.76 43.87
C ILE A 37 -51.77 -136.24 43.83
N ASP A 38 -52.70 -135.45 44.36
CA ASP A 38 -52.56 -133.98 44.45
C ASP A 38 -51.34 -133.57 45.28
N PHE A 39 -51.03 -134.34 46.33
CA PHE A 39 -49.85 -134.12 47.18
C PHE A 39 -48.53 -134.35 46.42
N ILE A 40 -48.48 -135.36 45.54
CA ILE A 40 -47.34 -135.61 44.66
C ILE A 40 -47.22 -134.50 43.61
N ASP A 41 -48.34 -134.06 43.05
CA ASP A 41 -48.37 -132.97 42.05
C ASP A 41 -47.86 -131.65 42.63
N HIS A 42 -48.27 -131.29 43.84
CA HIS A 42 -47.79 -130.06 44.47
C HIS A 42 -46.27 -130.09 44.72
N SER A 43 -45.73 -131.25 45.11
CA SER A 43 -44.27 -131.45 45.25
C SER A 43 -43.56 -131.39 43.90
N TYR A 44 -44.22 -131.83 42.82
CA TYR A 44 -43.72 -131.74 41.46
C TYR A 44 -43.69 -130.28 40.95
N GLU A 45 -44.73 -129.49 41.21
CA GLU A 45 -44.82 -128.07 40.86
C GLU A 45 -43.70 -127.26 41.52
N LEU A 46 -43.53 -127.38 42.84
CA LEU A 46 -42.45 -126.69 43.55
C LEU A 46 -41.06 -127.10 43.05
N SER A 47 -40.91 -128.35 42.58
CA SER A 47 -39.66 -128.83 41.99
C SER A 47 -39.37 -128.24 40.60
N TYR A 48 -40.37 -127.66 39.93
CA TYR A 48 -40.23 -127.00 38.62
C TYR A 48 -39.40 -125.72 38.74
N GLU A 49 -39.71 -124.89 39.74
CA GLU A 49 -39.04 -123.61 39.97
C GLU A 49 -37.59 -123.77 40.44
N LEU A 50 -37.23 -124.96 40.92
CA LEU A 50 -35.87 -125.33 41.31
C LEU A 50 -34.99 -125.79 40.13
N VAL A 51 -35.51 -125.89 38.90
CA VAL A 51 -34.77 -126.40 37.74
C VAL A 51 -33.70 -125.43 37.26
N ASP A 52 -34.04 -124.14 37.16
CA ASP A 52 -33.17 -123.12 36.55
C ASP A 52 -32.07 -122.63 37.50
N LEU A 53 -32.05 -123.15 38.72
CA LEU A 53 -31.13 -122.76 39.80
C LEU A 53 -30.00 -123.77 40.01
N GLU A 54 -29.90 -124.80 39.16
CA GLU A 54 -28.70 -125.63 39.09
C GLU A 54 -27.51 -124.81 38.56
N PRO A 55 -26.33 -124.86 39.22
CA PRO A 55 -25.93 -125.79 40.26
C PRO A 55 -25.86 -125.16 41.68
N HIS A 56 -26.93 -125.22 42.48
CA HIS A 56 -26.86 -124.95 43.92
C HIS A 56 -26.57 -126.23 44.73
N PHE A 57 -25.78 -126.10 45.80
CA PHE A 57 -25.42 -127.22 46.67
C PHE A 57 -26.66 -127.82 47.34
N GLU A 58 -27.57 -126.97 47.79
CA GLU A 58 -28.84 -127.31 48.43
C GLU A 58 -29.73 -128.15 47.49
N ILE A 59 -29.77 -127.79 46.20
CA ILE A 59 -30.50 -128.53 45.15
C ILE A 59 -29.85 -129.91 44.91
N THR A 60 -28.52 -130.00 45.05
CA THR A 60 -27.80 -131.28 44.91
C THR A 60 -28.06 -132.23 46.09
N VAL A 61 -28.15 -131.70 47.31
CA VAL A 61 -28.53 -132.48 48.51
C VAL A 61 -29.98 -132.96 48.42
N LEU A 62 -30.89 -132.10 47.96
CA LEU A 62 -32.29 -132.43 47.72
C LEU A 62 -32.44 -133.64 46.79
N LYS A 63 -31.73 -133.65 45.65
CA LYS A 63 -31.71 -134.78 44.70
C LYS A 63 -31.39 -136.10 45.36
N ARG A 64 -30.38 -136.12 46.23
CA ARG A 64 -29.95 -137.36 46.90
C ARG A 64 -30.97 -137.86 47.91
N LYS A 65 -31.53 -136.98 48.74
CA LYS A 65 -32.53 -137.35 49.75
C LYS A 65 -33.84 -137.82 49.13
N VAL A 66 -34.39 -137.03 48.21
CA VAL A 66 -35.68 -137.34 47.56
C VAL A 66 -35.59 -138.62 46.73
N SER A 67 -34.45 -138.88 46.06
CA SER A 67 -34.30 -140.13 45.29
C SER A 67 -34.38 -141.39 46.17
N LYS A 68 -33.83 -141.35 47.40
CA LYS A 68 -33.91 -142.46 48.36
C LYS A 68 -35.34 -142.68 48.87
N LEU A 69 -36.05 -141.59 49.18
CA LEU A 69 -37.43 -141.66 49.64
C LEU A 69 -38.37 -142.16 48.52
N ILE A 70 -38.14 -141.74 47.28
CA ILE A 70 -38.94 -142.22 46.13
C ILE A 70 -38.74 -143.73 45.91
N SER A 71 -37.54 -144.29 46.13
CA SER A 71 -37.38 -145.75 46.06
C SER A 71 -38.25 -146.48 47.09
N VAL A 72 -38.30 -145.99 48.33
CA VAL A 72 -39.16 -146.57 49.39
C VAL A 72 -40.64 -146.51 48.97
N CYS A 73 -41.09 -145.38 48.43
CA CYS A 73 -42.47 -145.25 47.99
C CYS A 73 -42.80 -146.16 46.79
N LYS A 74 -41.86 -146.35 45.85
CA LYS A 74 -42.04 -147.26 44.70
C LYS A 74 -42.07 -148.72 45.11
N ASP A 75 -41.23 -149.12 46.06
CA ASP A 75 -41.17 -150.50 46.54
C ASP A 75 -42.50 -150.87 47.22
N TYR A 76 -43.08 -149.95 47.99
CA TYR A 76 -44.43 -150.14 48.56
C TYR A 76 -45.50 -150.29 47.47
N LEU A 77 -45.53 -149.39 46.48
CA LEU A 77 -46.55 -149.38 45.44
C LEU A 77 -46.49 -150.62 44.52
N ASN A 78 -45.33 -151.26 44.40
CA ASN A 78 -45.15 -152.47 43.58
C ASN A 78 -45.23 -153.78 44.38
N ASP A 79 -45.41 -153.74 45.71
CA ASP A 79 -45.54 -154.93 46.55
C ASP A 79 -46.89 -155.62 46.31
N ASP A 80 -46.88 -156.87 45.80
CA ASP A 80 -48.05 -157.69 45.50
C ASP A 80 -48.66 -158.38 46.74
N ALA A 81 -48.11 -158.14 47.94
CA ALA A 81 -48.67 -158.63 49.19
C ALA A 81 -50.14 -158.19 49.37
N LYS A 82 -51.03 -159.14 49.68
CA LYS A 82 -52.46 -158.87 49.94
C LYS A 82 -52.80 -159.10 51.42
N GLY A 83 -53.56 -158.17 52.01
CA GLY A 83 -54.04 -158.22 53.41
C GLY A 83 -53.22 -157.40 54.42
N PHE A 84 -53.46 -157.61 55.72
CA PHE A 84 -52.98 -156.86 56.90
C PHE A 84 -51.49 -156.40 56.88
N LEU A 85 -50.59 -157.14 56.21
CA LEU A 85 -49.18 -156.76 56.06
C LEU A 85 -48.95 -155.54 55.16
N LYS A 86 -49.80 -155.32 54.15
CA LYS A 86 -49.73 -154.15 53.24
C LYS A 86 -50.29 -152.89 53.89
N GLU A 87 -51.23 -153.05 54.83
CA GLU A 87 -51.79 -151.95 55.63
C GLU A 87 -50.73 -151.41 56.59
N LYS A 88 -49.99 -152.27 57.32
CA LYS A 88 -48.95 -151.83 58.25
C LYS A 88 -47.76 -151.09 57.58
N LYS A 89 -47.49 -151.38 56.30
CA LYS A 89 -46.45 -150.68 55.53
C LYS A 89 -46.95 -149.35 54.92
N PHE A 90 -48.26 -149.06 54.99
CA PHE A 90 -48.84 -147.84 54.42
C PHE A 90 -48.39 -146.58 55.16
N ASP A 91 -48.25 -146.62 56.49
CA ASP A 91 -47.71 -145.50 57.28
C ASP A 91 -46.32 -145.08 56.78
N ALA A 92 -45.42 -146.04 56.60
CA ALA A 92 -44.06 -145.76 56.11
C ALA A 92 -44.05 -145.18 54.68
N PHE A 93 -45.04 -145.53 53.87
CA PHE A 93 -45.25 -144.94 52.55
C PHE A 93 -45.68 -143.48 52.65
N ILE A 94 -46.66 -143.17 53.52
CA ILE A 94 -47.15 -141.80 53.74
C ILE A 94 -46.05 -140.92 54.36
N ASP A 95 -45.32 -141.40 55.36
CA ASP A 95 -44.20 -140.67 55.97
C ASP A 95 -43.08 -140.38 54.97
N SER A 96 -42.76 -141.34 54.10
CA SER A 96 -41.77 -141.12 53.05
C SER A 96 -42.26 -140.11 52.01
N LEU A 97 -43.58 -140.08 51.75
CA LEU A 97 -44.21 -139.14 50.83
C LEU A 97 -44.19 -137.71 51.38
N THR A 98 -44.54 -137.53 52.66
CA THR A 98 -44.52 -136.23 53.32
C THR A 98 -43.11 -135.66 53.43
N GLU A 99 -42.12 -136.49 53.77
CA GLU A 99 -40.72 -136.08 53.82
C GLU A 99 -40.20 -135.63 52.44
N ILE A 100 -40.65 -136.26 51.35
CA ILE A 100 -40.33 -135.80 49.99
C ILE A 100 -40.79 -134.35 49.78
N ARG A 101 -42.03 -134.03 50.16
CA ARG A 101 -42.57 -132.66 50.02
C ARG A 101 -41.78 -131.66 50.86
N ASP A 102 -41.52 -131.98 52.12
CA ASP A 102 -40.92 -131.01 53.05
C ASP A 102 -39.48 -130.65 52.66
N GLN A 103 -38.70 -131.63 52.15
CA GLN A 103 -37.37 -131.35 51.61
C GLN A 103 -37.43 -130.46 50.36
N VAL A 104 -38.39 -130.69 49.46
CA VAL A 104 -38.59 -129.84 48.26
C VAL A 104 -38.96 -128.41 48.65
N ARG A 105 -39.88 -128.25 49.61
CA ARG A 105 -40.35 -126.93 50.06
C ARG A 105 -39.29 -126.15 50.83
N PHE A 106 -38.53 -126.80 51.71
CA PHE A 106 -37.44 -126.16 52.43
C PHE A 106 -36.38 -125.61 51.47
N THR A 107 -36.00 -126.40 50.47
CA THR A 107 -35.01 -125.99 49.46
C THR A 107 -35.53 -124.81 48.62
N TYR A 108 -36.82 -124.80 48.29
CA TYR A 108 -37.47 -123.68 47.60
C TYR A 108 -37.34 -122.36 48.37
N ILE A 109 -37.65 -122.35 49.66
CA ILE A 109 -37.60 -121.13 50.49
C ILE A 109 -36.17 -120.57 50.59
N VAL A 110 -35.18 -121.45 50.76
CA VAL A 110 -33.77 -121.02 50.93
C VAL A 110 -33.20 -120.41 49.66
N VAL A 111 -33.53 -120.99 48.49
CA VAL A 111 -32.88 -120.60 47.23
C VAL A 111 -33.68 -119.55 46.46
N VAL A 112 -35.01 -119.65 46.45
CA VAL A 112 -35.88 -118.80 45.62
C VAL A 112 -36.35 -117.57 46.39
N ASP A 113 -36.90 -117.77 47.60
CA ASP A 113 -37.60 -116.70 48.33
C ASP A 113 -36.65 -115.69 49.01
N LYS A 114 -35.35 -116.02 49.16
CA LYS A 114 -34.24 -115.12 49.60
C LYS A 114 -34.54 -114.24 50.83
N SER A 115 -35.45 -114.64 51.70
CA SER A 115 -36.02 -113.82 52.78
C SER A 115 -35.06 -113.50 53.95
N LEU A 116 -33.82 -114.01 53.93
CA LEU A 116 -32.83 -113.89 54.99
C LEU A 116 -31.66 -112.88 54.73
N ARG A 117 -31.64 -112.10 53.63
CA ARG A 117 -30.48 -111.26 53.21
C ARG A 117 -30.62 -109.72 53.37
N LYS A 118 -31.10 -109.16 54.50
CA LYS A 118 -31.49 -107.72 54.55
C LYS A 118 -30.48 -106.69 55.10
N GLU A 119 -29.43 -107.05 55.85
CA GLU A 119 -28.64 -106.02 56.57
C GLU A 119 -27.41 -105.46 55.82
N ALA A 120 -26.66 -106.30 55.09
CA ALA A 120 -25.44 -105.83 54.41
C ALA A 120 -25.71 -104.90 53.21
N ALA A 121 -26.75 -105.18 52.41
CA ALA A 121 -27.08 -104.37 51.24
C ALA A 121 -27.66 -102.99 51.60
N ALA A 122 -28.31 -102.85 52.76
CA ALA A 122 -28.87 -101.58 53.21
C ALA A 122 -27.78 -100.57 53.62
N ALA A 123 -26.66 -101.05 54.20
CA ALA A 123 -25.53 -100.21 54.56
C ALA A 123 -24.80 -99.66 53.33
N GLU A 124 -24.59 -100.49 52.31
CA GLU A 124 -23.92 -100.10 51.05
C GLU A 124 -24.72 -99.04 50.28
N ILE A 125 -26.06 -99.15 50.24
CA ILE A 125 -26.93 -98.16 49.61
C ILE A 125 -26.86 -96.81 50.33
N LYS A 126 -26.80 -96.81 51.67
CA LYS A 126 -26.69 -95.56 52.45
C LYS A 126 -25.35 -94.85 52.21
N GLU A 127 -24.26 -95.59 52.15
CA GLU A 127 -22.93 -95.01 51.87
C GLU A 127 -22.87 -94.40 50.45
N ASN A 128 -23.43 -95.11 49.46
CA ASN A 128 -23.50 -94.59 48.08
C ASN A 128 -24.41 -93.38 47.96
N TYR A 129 -25.52 -93.32 48.71
CA TYR A 129 -26.39 -92.15 48.76
C TYR A 129 -25.68 -90.91 49.31
N GLU A 130 -24.92 -91.05 50.40
CA GLU A 130 -24.15 -89.94 50.98
C GLU A 130 -23.04 -89.45 50.03
N ARG A 131 -22.33 -90.37 49.35
CA ARG A 131 -21.33 -90.00 48.32
C ARG A 131 -21.98 -89.25 47.16
N LEU A 132 -23.13 -89.73 46.68
CA LEU A 132 -23.85 -89.10 45.58
C LEU A 132 -24.39 -87.73 45.96
N LYS A 133 -24.93 -87.58 47.18
CA LYS A 133 -25.40 -86.30 47.71
C LYS A 133 -24.26 -85.27 47.77
N LYS A 134 -23.10 -85.66 48.30
CA LYS A 134 -21.93 -84.78 48.35
C LYS A 134 -21.45 -84.36 46.96
N SER A 135 -21.43 -85.30 46.00
CA SER A 135 -21.08 -84.98 44.61
C SER A 135 -22.10 -84.05 43.94
N TYR A 136 -23.38 -84.15 44.30
CA TYR A 136 -24.43 -83.27 43.80
C TYR A 136 -24.28 -81.84 44.35
N GLU A 137 -24.02 -81.69 45.65
CA GLU A 137 -23.76 -80.39 46.28
C GLU A 137 -22.53 -79.71 45.67
N GLU A 138 -21.43 -80.45 45.44
CA GLU A 138 -20.24 -79.94 44.75
C GLU A 138 -20.52 -79.54 43.30
N PHE A 139 -21.42 -80.25 42.61
CA PHE A 139 -21.82 -79.90 41.25
C PHE A 139 -22.69 -78.64 41.22
N GLU A 140 -23.62 -78.48 42.17
CA GLU A 140 -24.46 -77.29 42.28
C GLU A 140 -23.62 -76.02 42.53
N ASP A 141 -22.62 -76.09 43.42
CA ASP A 141 -21.71 -74.98 43.68
C ASP A 141 -20.87 -74.60 42.45
N ARG A 142 -20.37 -75.60 41.70
CA ARG A 142 -19.70 -75.36 40.42
C ARG A 142 -20.64 -74.70 39.41
N PHE A 143 -21.89 -75.15 39.34
CA PHE A 143 -22.89 -74.58 38.43
C PHE A 143 -23.16 -73.11 38.76
N ARG A 144 -23.33 -72.76 40.04
CA ARG A 144 -23.47 -71.36 40.48
C ARG A 144 -22.26 -70.51 40.13
N THR A 145 -21.04 -71.06 40.30
CA THR A 145 -19.80 -70.35 39.96
C THR A 145 -19.70 -70.09 38.45
N VAL A 146 -20.07 -71.09 37.64
CA VAL A 146 -20.13 -70.93 36.18
C VAL A 146 -21.16 -69.88 35.79
N ASP A 147 -22.35 -69.89 36.38
CA ASP A 147 -23.41 -68.94 36.08
C ASP A 147 -23.00 -67.49 36.41
N GLN A 148 -22.36 -67.29 37.57
CA GLN A 148 -21.77 -66.00 37.95
C GLN A 148 -20.68 -65.55 36.96
N SER A 149 -19.82 -66.48 36.51
CA SER A 149 -18.80 -66.16 35.53
C SER A 149 -19.42 -65.77 34.18
N LEU A 150 -20.50 -66.45 33.78
CA LEU A 150 -21.21 -66.20 32.53
C LEU A 150 -21.86 -64.81 32.55
N GLN A 151 -22.45 -64.44 33.68
CA GLN A 151 -23.00 -63.10 33.90
C GLN A 151 -21.91 -62.01 33.78
N SER A 152 -20.74 -62.22 34.38
CA SER A 152 -19.62 -61.27 34.28
C SER A 152 -19.07 -61.15 32.85
N VAL A 153 -19.11 -62.22 32.06
CA VAL A 153 -18.69 -62.22 30.65
C VAL A 153 -19.67 -61.43 29.80
N THR A 154 -20.99 -61.59 30.01
CA THR A 154 -22.01 -60.79 29.33
C THR A 154 -21.89 -59.30 29.65
N GLU A 155 -21.68 -58.92 30.92
CA GLU A 155 -21.46 -57.52 31.29
C GLU A 155 -20.20 -56.91 30.63
N ASN A 156 -19.12 -57.70 30.54
CA ASN A 156 -17.91 -57.25 29.85
C ASN A 156 -18.12 -57.12 28.34
N GLN A 157 -18.94 -57.98 27.73
CA GLN A 157 -19.31 -57.87 26.32
C GLN A 157 -20.08 -56.58 26.03
N GLU A 158 -21.03 -56.20 26.89
CA GLU A 158 -21.76 -54.94 26.75
C GLU A 158 -20.83 -53.73 26.85
N LYS A 159 -19.92 -53.72 27.83
CA LYS A 159 -18.90 -52.66 27.98
C LYS A 159 -17.96 -52.57 26.76
N ILE A 160 -17.56 -53.71 26.19
CA ILE A 160 -16.73 -53.73 24.99
C ILE A 160 -17.47 -53.11 23.80
N GLU A 161 -18.77 -53.38 23.65
CA GLU A 161 -19.56 -52.82 22.56
C GLU A 161 -19.80 -51.32 22.74
N GLU A 162 -19.98 -50.84 23.97
CA GLU A 162 -20.03 -49.41 24.31
C GLU A 162 -18.73 -48.71 23.92
N VAL A 163 -17.57 -49.22 24.38
CA VAL A 163 -16.25 -48.64 24.06
C VAL A 163 -15.98 -48.64 22.56
N LYS A 164 -16.39 -49.70 21.83
CA LYS A 164 -16.25 -49.77 20.38
C LYS A 164 -17.05 -48.67 19.68
N ASN A 165 -18.28 -48.40 20.13
CA ASN A 165 -19.11 -47.35 19.56
C ASN A 165 -18.51 -45.96 19.82
N GLU A 166 -18.00 -45.71 21.04
CA GLU A 166 -17.28 -44.46 21.34
C GLU A 166 -16.03 -44.29 20.47
N LEU A 167 -15.27 -45.36 20.25
CA LEU A 167 -14.09 -45.36 19.38
C LEU A 167 -14.44 -45.02 17.92
N LEU A 168 -15.57 -45.54 17.42
CA LEU A 168 -16.04 -45.23 16.07
C LEU A 168 -16.38 -43.74 15.92
N VAL A 169 -17.07 -43.16 16.89
CA VAL A 169 -17.40 -41.72 16.89
C VAL A 169 -16.13 -40.86 16.96
N LEU A 170 -15.17 -41.23 17.80
CA LEU A 170 -13.87 -40.56 17.91
C LEU A 170 -13.09 -40.62 16.58
N LEU A 171 -13.11 -41.76 15.90
CA LEU A 171 -12.40 -41.94 14.62
C LEU A 171 -13.03 -41.11 13.50
N GLU A 172 -14.36 -41.03 13.46
CA GLU A 172 -15.10 -40.17 12.51
C GLU A 172 -14.83 -38.69 12.77
N THR A 173 -14.83 -38.27 14.04
CA THR A 173 -14.48 -36.90 14.44
C THR A 173 -13.03 -36.57 14.08
N SER A 174 -12.10 -37.49 14.31
CA SER A 174 -10.68 -37.31 13.96
C SER A 174 -10.47 -37.23 12.44
N ARG A 175 -11.27 -37.94 11.64
CA ARG A 175 -11.26 -37.82 10.18
C ARG A 175 -11.77 -36.45 9.74
N GLY A 176 -12.91 -35.99 10.26
CA GLY A 176 -13.43 -34.66 9.97
C GLY A 176 -12.41 -33.56 10.30
N ASN A 177 -11.80 -33.62 11.48
CA ASN A 177 -10.75 -32.68 11.87
C ASN A 177 -9.53 -32.74 10.93
N SER A 178 -9.15 -33.93 10.44
CA SER A 178 -8.04 -34.07 9.48
C SER A 178 -8.36 -33.43 8.14
N ASP A 179 -9.60 -33.55 7.66
CA ASP A 179 -10.06 -32.93 6.42
C ASP A 179 -10.10 -31.40 6.58
N ASP A 180 -10.59 -30.89 7.72
CA ASP A 180 -10.59 -29.45 8.04
C ASP A 180 -9.16 -28.89 8.14
N ILE A 181 -8.22 -29.61 8.77
CA ILE A 181 -6.81 -29.20 8.80
C ILE A 181 -6.22 -29.14 7.39
N SER A 182 -6.60 -30.08 6.51
CA SER A 182 -6.13 -30.09 5.13
C SER A 182 -6.64 -28.90 4.32
N SER A 183 -7.91 -28.51 4.50
CA SER A 183 -8.50 -27.35 3.82
C SER A 183 -7.91 -26.04 4.35
N PHE A 184 -7.76 -25.90 5.66
CA PHE A 184 -7.08 -24.76 6.29
C PHE A 184 -5.62 -24.64 5.83
N ARG A 185 -4.92 -25.76 5.65
CA ARG A 185 -3.54 -25.74 5.15
C ARG A 185 -3.47 -25.17 3.73
N VAL A 186 -4.37 -25.61 2.83
CA VAL A 186 -4.44 -25.08 1.46
C VAL A 186 -4.74 -23.58 1.46
N GLU A 187 -5.65 -23.11 2.31
CA GLU A 187 -5.96 -21.69 2.44
C GLU A 187 -4.76 -20.88 2.97
N CYS A 188 -4.05 -21.40 3.99
CA CYS A 188 -2.82 -20.79 4.49
C CYS A 188 -1.72 -20.70 3.43
N GLU A 189 -1.58 -21.73 2.60
CA GLU A 189 -0.59 -21.77 1.51
C GLU A 189 -0.92 -20.74 0.43
N SER A 190 -2.20 -20.65 0.03
CA SER A 190 -2.70 -19.62 -0.89
C SER A 190 -2.54 -18.19 -0.34
N ASN A 191 -2.79 -17.99 0.96
CA ASN A 191 -2.59 -16.70 1.61
C ASN A 191 -1.11 -16.34 1.70
N SER A 192 -0.23 -17.32 1.97
CA SER A 192 1.21 -17.12 1.98
C SER A 192 1.74 -16.67 0.61
N GLU A 193 1.30 -17.31 -0.48
CA GLU A 193 1.66 -16.91 -1.84
C GLU A 193 1.18 -15.48 -2.16
N SER A 194 -0.03 -15.13 -1.70
CA SER A 194 -0.58 -13.78 -1.89
C SER A 194 0.20 -12.72 -1.10
N ILE A 195 0.64 -13.05 0.11
CA ILE A 195 1.48 -12.17 0.94
C ILE A 195 2.84 -11.94 0.28
N GLU A 196 3.47 -13.00 -0.23
CA GLU A 196 4.78 -12.91 -0.91
C GLU A 196 4.68 -12.00 -2.15
N LYS A 197 3.62 -12.16 -2.94
CA LYS A 197 3.35 -11.27 -4.08
C LYS A 197 3.14 -9.81 -3.66
N HIS A 198 2.40 -9.56 -2.59
CA HIS A 198 2.20 -8.21 -2.08
C HIS A 198 3.48 -7.60 -1.49
N GLU A 199 4.36 -8.41 -0.90
CA GLU A 199 5.67 -7.97 -0.43
C GLU A 199 6.58 -7.54 -1.59
N ASP A 200 6.59 -8.30 -2.68
CA ASP A 200 7.32 -7.95 -3.91
C ASP A 200 6.79 -6.67 -4.55
N GLU A 201 5.47 -6.51 -4.66
CA GLU A 201 4.85 -5.29 -5.16
C GLU A 201 5.18 -4.07 -4.27
N ALA A 202 5.19 -4.25 -2.94
CA ALA A 202 5.55 -3.21 -1.99
C ALA A 202 7.04 -2.84 -2.13
N ARG A 203 7.93 -3.82 -2.32
CA ARG A 203 9.37 -3.60 -2.55
C ARG A 203 9.61 -2.81 -3.84
N SER A 204 8.97 -3.19 -4.94
CA SER A 204 9.04 -2.48 -6.22
C SER A 204 8.56 -1.04 -6.12
N LYS A 205 7.41 -0.80 -5.45
CA LYS A 205 6.89 0.56 -5.22
C LYS A 205 7.82 1.40 -4.34
N LYS A 206 8.47 0.79 -3.34
CA LYS A 206 9.44 1.48 -2.48
C LYS A 206 10.66 1.93 -3.27
N GLU A 207 11.21 1.07 -4.13
CA GLU A 207 12.32 1.42 -5.02
C GLU A 207 11.96 2.56 -5.97
N PHE A 208 10.77 2.50 -6.59
CA PHE A 208 10.27 3.58 -7.43
C PHE A 208 10.10 4.91 -6.67
N LEU A 209 9.64 4.87 -5.41
CA LEU A 209 9.51 6.05 -4.56
C LEU A 209 10.86 6.66 -4.21
N ILE A 210 11.87 5.82 -3.93
CA ILE A 210 13.24 6.28 -3.66
C ILE A 210 13.81 6.98 -4.90
N GLU A 211 13.73 6.35 -6.07
CA GLU A 211 14.21 6.93 -7.33
C GLU A 211 13.48 8.23 -7.68
N SER A 212 12.16 8.25 -7.49
CA SER A 212 11.35 9.46 -7.70
C SER A 212 11.71 10.58 -6.73
N SER A 213 11.97 10.26 -5.46
CA SER A 213 12.42 11.22 -4.45
C SER A 213 13.79 11.83 -4.80
N GLU A 214 14.74 11.02 -5.26
CA GLU A 214 16.04 11.50 -5.74
C GLU A 214 15.91 12.44 -6.93
N LYS A 215 15.07 12.08 -7.92
CA LYS A 215 14.77 12.96 -9.06
C LYS A 215 14.13 14.27 -8.61
N LEU A 216 13.21 14.22 -7.65
CA LEU A 216 12.51 15.40 -7.12
C LEU A 216 13.48 16.32 -6.37
N ASN A 217 14.37 15.76 -5.56
CA ASN A 217 15.43 16.53 -4.88
C ASN A 217 16.37 17.21 -5.88
N ASN A 218 16.79 16.51 -6.95
CA ASN A 218 17.61 17.09 -8.01
C ASN A 218 16.89 18.22 -8.78
N LEU A 219 15.57 18.13 -8.94
CA LEU A 219 14.78 19.22 -9.52
C LEU A 219 14.64 20.41 -8.58
N ILE A 220 14.50 20.17 -7.27
CA ILE A 220 14.46 21.23 -6.25
C ILE A 220 15.79 21.98 -6.22
N THR A 221 16.92 21.29 -6.19
CA THR A 221 18.25 21.95 -6.19
C THR A 221 18.44 22.78 -7.46
N LYS A 222 18.13 22.22 -8.64
CA LYS A 222 18.21 22.95 -9.91
C LYS A 222 17.27 24.17 -9.94
N SER A 223 16.09 24.07 -9.36
CA SER A 223 15.14 25.19 -9.24
C SER A 223 15.67 26.28 -8.31
N GLN A 224 16.30 25.91 -7.19
CA GLN A 224 16.96 26.87 -6.29
C GLN A 224 18.15 27.56 -6.96
N ASP A 225 18.96 26.84 -7.71
CA ASP A 225 20.08 27.41 -8.46
C ASP A 225 19.59 28.41 -9.51
N LEU A 226 18.57 28.06 -10.30
CA LEU A 226 17.95 28.95 -11.27
C LEU A 226 17.33 30.19 -10.61
N LYS A 227 16.74 30.04 -9.42
CA LYS A 227 16.21 31.17 -8.66
C LYS A 227 17.35 32.11 -8.22
N SER A 228 18.44 31.57 -7.69
CA SER A 228 19.61 32.34 -7.29
C SER A 228 20.22 33.10 -8.47
N GLU A 229 20.34 32.43 -9.62
CA GLU A 229 20.81 33.06 -10.87
C GLU A 229 19.86 34.19 -11.30
N SER A 230 18.54 33.95 -11.29
CA SER A 230 17.52 34.94 -11.61
C SER A 230 17.56 36.15 -10.67
N ASP A 231 17.74 35.95 -9.36
CA ASP A 231 17.86 37.03 -8.38
C ASP A 231 19.14 37.86 -8.62
N SER A 232 20.25 37.21 -9.01
CA SER A 232 21.49 37.90 -9.38
C SER A 232 21.34 38.72 -10.67
N MET A 233 20.62 38.18 -11.67
CA MET A 233 20.32 38.88 -12.92
C MET A 233 19.43 40.09 -12.66
N LEU A 234 18.41 39.97 -11.80
CA LEU A 234 17.58 41.10 -11.39
C LEU A 234 18.38 42.18 -10.67
N GLY A 235 19.32 41.79 -9.80
CA GLY A 235 20.25 42.73 -9.16
C GLY A 235 21.08 43.51 -10.19
N THR A 236 21.61 42.82 -11.20
CA THR A 236 22.42 43.42 -12.28
C THR A 236 21.58 44.32 -13.19
N ILE A 237 20.35 43.91 -13.52
CA ILE A 237 19.42 44.72 -14.32
C ILE A 237 19.08 46.01 -13.58
N ASN A 238 18.84 45.95 -12.27
CA ASN A 238 18.54 47.14 -11.47
C ASN A 238 19.74 48.10 -11.42
N SER A 239 20.97 47.60 -11.22
CA SER A 239 22.17 48.45 -11.23
C SER A 239 22.40 49.10 -12.60
N LEU A 240 22.28 48.33 -13.68
CA LEU A 240 22.42 48.85 -15.05
C LEU A 240 21.32 49.86 -15.39
N SER A 241 20.08 49.62 -14.92
CA SER A 241 18.98 50.56 -15.13
C SER A 241 19.23 51.89 -14.43
N GLU A 242 19.83 51.88 -13.23
CA GLU A 242 20.14 53.10 -12.51
C GLU A 242 21.31 53.85 -13.15
N GLU A 243 22.37 53.13 -13.53
CA GLU A 243 23.49 53.70 -14.28
C GLU A 243 23.03 54.32 -15.62
N LEU A 244 22.11 53.65 -16.34
CA LEU A 244 21.56 54.17 -17.58
C LEU A 244 20.76 55.46 -17.36
N LYS A 245 19.97 55.57 -16.28
CA LYS A 245 19.26 56.81 -15.95
C LYS A 245 20.24 57.95 -15.67
N GLU A 246 21.29 57.68 -14.89
CA GLU A 246 22.32 58.67 -14.59
C GLU A 246 23.04 59.13 -15.87
N GLN A 247 23.38 58.21 -16.77
CA GLN A 247 23.98 58.54 -18.06
C GLN A 247 23.04 59.34 -18.97
N ILE A 248 21.75 59.01 -19.01
CA ILE A 248 20.74 59.77 -19.76
C ILE A 248 20.64 61.21 -19.21
N GLN A 249 20.59 61.37 -17.88
CA GLN A 249 20.55 62.68 -17.26
C GLN A 249 21.81 63.49 -17.58
N LEU A 250 22.99 62.90 -17.39
CA LEU A 250 24.26 63.54 -17.70
C LEU A 250 24.37 63.93 -19.19
N ASN A 251 23.93 63.06 -20.09
CA ASN A 251 23.94 63.36 -21.52
C ASN A 251 22.96 64.48 -21.88
N SER A 252 21.79 64.53 -21.25
CA SER A 252 20.82 65.61 -21.44
C SER A 252 21.37 66.97 -20.95
N GLU A 253 22.07 66.98 -19.81
CA GLU A 253 22.74 68.17 -19.27
C GLU A 253 23.86 68.64 -20.20
N LYS A 254 24.71 67.72 -20.66
CA LYS A 254 25.77 68.02 -21.64
C LYS A 254 25.20 68.52 -22.97
N GLN A 255 24.11 67.94 -23.46
CA GLN A 255 23.48 68.37 -24.71
C GLN A 255 22.95 69.80 -24.59
N LYS A 256 22.34 70.14 -23.45
CA LYS A 256 21.91 71.51 -23.15
C LYS A 256 23.09 72.47 -23.07
N GLU A 257 24.16 72.08 -22.38
CA GLU A 257 25.40 72.87 -22.29
C GLU A 257 26.04 73.11 -23.66
N ILE A 258 26.09 72.09 -24.52
CA ILE A 258 26.59 72.20 -25.90
C ILE A 258 25.71 73.15 -26.71
N GLN A 259 24.37 73.03 -26.62
CA GLN A 259 23.46 73.90 -27.36
C GLN A 259 23.57 75.36 -26.92
N ASP A 260 23.68 75.60 -25.62
CA ASP A 260 23.87 76.94 -25.05
C ASP A 260 25.24 77.51 -25.42
N THR A 261 26.30 76.69 -25.38
CA THR A 261 27.66 77.09 -25.77
C THR A 261 27.76 77.38 -27.25
N LEU A 262 27.16 76.55 -28.11
CA LEU A 262 27.17 76.73 -29.55
C LEU A 262 26.32 77.95 -29.96
N GLY A 263 25.16 78.14 -29.34
CA GLY A 263 24.35 79.36 -29.51
C GLY A 263 25.09 80.62 -29.04
N ASN A 264 25.78 80.55 -27.89
CA ASN A 264 26.59 81.64 -27.37
C ASN A 264 27.82 81.93 -28.23
N ALA A 265 28.57 80.91 -28.64
CA ALA A 265 29.77 81.04 -29.46
C ALA A 265 29.43 81.56 -30.86
N ASN A 266 28.32 81.13 -31.47
CA ASN A 266 27.88 81.62 -32.77
C ASN A 266 27.42 83.10 -32.68
N ARG A 267 26.64 83.44 -31.64
CA ARG A 267 26.22 84.82 -31.34
C ARG A 267 27.41 85.74 -31.09
N VAL A 268 28.38 85.31 -30.28
CA VAL A 268 29.58 86.10 -29.93
C VAL A 268 30.56 86.15 -31.11
N GLY A 269 30.70 85.08 -31.88
CA GLY A 269 31.63 85.02 -33.02
C GLY A 269 31.24 85.98 -34.14
N MET A 270 29.98 85.95 -34.59
CA MET A 270 29.54 86.83 -35.69
C MET A 270 29.27 88.26 -35.23
N ALA A 271 28.45 88.47 -34.19
CA ALA A 271 28.13 89.83 -33.73
C ALA A 271 29.32 90.48 -33.01
N GLY A 272 30.14 89.72 -32.29
CA GLY A 272 31.32 90.24 -31.60
C GLY A 272 32.30 90.92 -32.53
N SER A 273 32.55 90.37 -33.73
CA SER A 273 33.43 90.99 -34.72
C SER A 273 32.98 92.41 -35.13
N PHE A 274 31.67 92.61 -35.32
CA PHE A 274 31.08 93.93 -35.61
C PHE A 274 31.14 94.87 -34.40
N LYS A 275 30.93 94.35 -33.19
CA LYS A 275 31.06 95.12 -31.94
C LYS A 275 32.50 95.61 -31.74
N THR A 276 33.48 94.73 -31.84
CA THR A 276 34.90 95.07 -31.73
C THR A 276 35.26 96.14 -32.75
N ARG A 277 34.84 95.98 -34.02
CA ARG A 277 35.14 96.98 -35.05
C ARG A 277 34.47 98.33 -34.80
N LYS A 278 33.23 98.35 -34.31
CA LYS A 278 32.53 99.56 -33.87
C LYS A 278 33.31 100.28 -32.76
N GLU A 279 33.80 99.54 -31.77
CA GLU A 279 34.55 100.07 -30.63
C GLU A 279 35.94 100.58 -31.04
N GLU A 280 36.65 99.85 -31.90
CA GLU A 280 37.94 100.28 -32.48
C GLU A 280 37.84 101.62 -33.20
N LEU A 281 36.71 101.91 -33.85
CA LEU A 281 36.46 103.17 -34.56
C LEU A 281 36.22 104.37 -33.63
N ASN A 282 35.90 104.17 -32.35
CA ASN A 282 35.72 105.29 -31.41
C ASN A 282 37.02 106.08 -31.20
N LYS A 283 38.16 105.39 -31.11
CA LYS A 283 39.48 106.02 -30.91
C LYS A 283 39.85 106.98 -32.06
N PRO A 284 39.82 106.58 -33.35
CA PRO A 284 40.11 107.50 -34.44
C PRO A 284 39.04 108.59 -34.60
N ILE A 285 37.76 108.32 -34.33
CA ILE A 285 36.71 109.36 -34.32
C ILE A 285 37.04 110.45 -33.29
N LEU A 286 37.37 110.05 -32.05
CA LEU A 286 37.77 110.99 -31.01
C LEU A 286 39.06 111.74 -31.39
N MET A 287 40.05 111.04 -31.94
CA MET A 287 41.30 111.66 -32.39
C MET A 287 41.05 112.76 -33.43
N TRP A 288 40.27 112.48 -34.48
CA TRP A 288 39.93 113.48 -35.49
C TRP A 288 39.02 114.58 -34.95
N GLY A 289 38.14 114.28 -33.99
CA GLY A 289 37.35 115.28 -33.28
C GLY A 289 38.21 116.25 -32.48
N VAL A 290 39.24 115.75 -31.78
CA VAL A 290 40.22 116.58 -31.05
C VAL A 290 41.06 117.41 -32.01
N ILE A 291 41.54 116.81 -33.12
CA ILE A 291 42.30 117.54 -34.15
C ILE A 291 41.43 118.66 -34.75
N PHE A 292 40.15 118.40 -35.02
CA PHE A 292 39.21 119.40 -35.52
C PHE A 292 39.01 120.55 -34.53
N ALA A 293 38.78 120.24 -33.24
CA ALA A 293 38.64 121.25 -32.20
C ALA A 293 39.92 122.10 -32.07
N LEU A 294 41.10 121.46 -32.10
CA LEU A 294 42.39 122.14 -32.05
C LEU A 294 42.60 123.04 -33.29
N ALA A 295 42.19 122.59 -34.48
CA ALA A 295 42.26 123.40 -35.70
C ALA A 295 41.41 124.67 -35.58
N ILE A 296 40.20 124.57 -35.05
CA ILE A 296 39.33 125.72 -34.80
C ILE A 296 39.97 126.69 -33.80
N VAL A 297 40.53 126.16 -32.69
CA VAL A 297 41.23 126.98 -31.69
C VAL A 297 42.42 127.70 -32.32
N LEU A 298 43.23 127.03 -33.14
CA LEU A 298 44.35 127.66 -33.84
C LEU A 298 43.90 128.74 -34.83
N ILE A 299 42.86 128.49 -35.62
CA ILE A 299 42.27 129.50 -36.52
C ILE A 299 41.84 130.72 -35.70
N PHE A 300 41.16 130.50 -34.57
CA PHE A 300 40.72 131.58 -33.68
C PHE A 300 41.88 132.33 -33.04
N SER A 301 42.91 131.63 -32.55
CA SER A 301 44.11 132.23 -31.96
C SER A 301 44.88 133.08 -32.98
N VAL A 302 45.04 132.60 -34.22
CA VAL A 302 45.63 133.35 -35.34
C VAL A 302 44.78 134.59 -35.62
N ALA A 303 43.45 134.44 -35.72
CA ALA A 303 42.55 135.58 -35.93
C ALA A 303 42.70 136.64 -34.82
N VAL A 304 42.65 136.26 -33.54
CA VAL A 304 42.80 137.20 -32.42
C VAL A 304 44.18 137.87 -32.42
N TYR A 305 45.26 137.11 -32.56
CA TYR A 305 46.62 137.65 -32.53
C TYR A 305 46.88 138.66 -33.65
N PHE A 306 46.35 138.43 -34.85
CA PHE A 306 46.59 139.31 -36.00
C PHE A 306 45.58 140.44 -36.18
N ILE A 307 44.34 140.29 -35.67
CA ILE A 307 43.26 141.29 -35.78
C ILE A 307 43.29 142.27 -34.61
N THR A 308 43.63 141.84 -33.39
CA THR A 308 43.68 142.75 -32.22
C THR A 308 44.65 143.93 -32.35
N PRO A 309 45.89 143.80 -32.89
CA PRO A 309 46.74 144.96 -33.15
C PRO A 309 46.28 145.79 -34.35
N ALA A 310 45.61 145.17 -35.34
CA ALA A 310 45.09 145.87 -36.51
C ALA A 310 43.88 146.77 -36.17
N LEU A 311 43.04 146.35 -35.22
CA LEU A 311 41.90 147.15 -34.73
C LEU A 311 42.32 148.33 -33.82
N LYS A 312 43.52 148.28 -33.24
CA LYS A 312 44.05 149.33 -32.34
C LYS A 312 44.88 150.40 -33.05
N SER A 313 45.22 150.20 -34.33
CA SER A 313 46.00 151.15 -35.11
C SER A 313 45.10 151.90 -36.08
N ASP A 314 45.05 153.23 -35.98
CA ASP A 314 44.36 154.15 -36.90
C ASP A 314 45.09 154.29 -38.27
N GLY A 315 45.66 153.19 -38.77
CA GLY A 315 46.51 153.17 -39.96
C GLY A 315 45.90 152.34 -41.09
N ASP A 316 45.99 152.87 -42.30
CA ASP A 316 45.46 152.32 -43.55
C ASP A 316 45.68 150.79 -43.66
N ILE A 317 44.58 150.06 -43.83
CA ILE A 317 44.60 148.60 -43.82
C ILE A 317 45.19 148.14 -45.16
N ALA A 318 46.51 147.93 -45.20
CA ALA A 318 47.16 147.40 -46.40
C ALA A 318 46.56 146.03 -46.76
N TYR A 319 45.85 145.96 -47.89
CA TYR A 319 45.25 144.71 -48.41
C TYR A 319 46.26 143.56 -48.49
N TRP A 320 47.54 143.88 -48.73
CA TRP A 320 48.65 142.93 -48.73
C TRP A 320 48.90 142.26 -47.36
N SER A 321 48.68 143.00 -46.27
CA SER A 321 48.79 142.49 -44.89
C SER A 321 47.69 141.48 -44.58
N ILE A 322 46.45 141.73 -45.03
CA ILE A 322 45.34 140.77 -44.89
C ILE A 322 45.60 139.50 -45.72
N PHE A 323 46.11 139.64 -46.94
CA PHE A 323 46.38 138.51 -47.83
C PHE A 323 47.43 137.55 -47.25
N THR A 324 48.55 138.07 -46.73
CA THR A 324 49.59 137.24 -46.10
C THR A 324 49.10 136.55 -44.82
N LYS A 325 48.25 137.22 -44.03
CA LYS A 325 47.58 136.64 -42.85
C LYS A 325 46.59 135.54 -43.21
N LEU A 326 45.82 135.70 -44.29
CA LEU A 326 44.91 134.68 -44.80
C LEU A 326 45.66 133.46 -45.34
N LEU A 327 46.78 133.68 -46.03
CA LEU A 327 47.65 132.60 -46.51
C LEU A 327 48.21 131.78 -45.33
N LEU A 328 48.54 132.43 -44.21
CA LEU A 328 49.00 131.76 -42.99
C LEU A 328 47.88 130.94 -42.30
N ALA A 329 46.63 131.38 -42.38
CA ALA A 329 45.47 130.65 -41.85
C ALA A 329 45.04 129.47 -42.75
N THR A 330 45.42 129.48 -44.02
CA THR A 330 44.97 128.51 -45.05
C THR A 330 45.26 127.04 -44.68
N PRO A 331 46.46 126.66 -44.18
CA PRO A 331 46.72 125.28 -43.76
C PRO A 331 45.82 124.81 -42.62
N PHE A 332 45.45 125.70 -41.68
CA PHE A 332 44.58 125.36 -40.56
C PHE A 332 43.13 125.20 -41.00
N VAL A 333 42.65 126.03 -41.94
CA VAL A 333 41.31 125.88 -42.53
C VAL A 333 41.22 124.56 -43.29
N TRP A 334 42.26 124.20 -44.05
CA TRP A 334 42.31 122.90 -44.73
C TRP A 334 42.34 121.73 -43.74
N LEU A 335 43.12 121.84 -42.66
CA LEU A 335 43.19 120.82 -41.61
C LEU A 335 41.86 120.66 -40.86
N ALA A 336 41.16 121.76 -40.55
CA ALA A 336 39.82 121.72 -39.96
C ALA A 336 38.82 121.03 -40.89
N TRP A 337 38.81 121.39 -42.18
CA TRP A 337 37.92 120.78 -43.17
C TRP A 337 38.20 119.28 -43.36
N MET A 338 39.48 118.90 -43.49
CA MET A 338 39.89 117.50 -43.62
C MET A 338 39.50 116.68 -42.38
N SER A 339 39.71 117.24 -41.18
CA SER A 339 39.36 116.59 -39.93
C SER A 339 37.84 116.42 -39.77
N ALA A 340 37.04 117.43 -40.16
CA ALA A 340 35.58 117.34 -40.14
C ALA A 340 35.06 116.27 -41.11
N LYS A 341 35.61 116.20 -42.33
CA LYS A 341 35.30 115.15 -43.31
C LYS A 341 35.64 113.77 -42.74
N GLN A 342 36.87 113.60 -42.24
CA GLN A 342 37.33 112.33 -41.68
C GLN A 342 36.52 111.88 -40.45
N TYR A 343 36.14 112.81 -39.58
CA TYR A 343 35.23 112.56 -38.47
C TYR A 343 33.86 112.06 -38.96
N GLY A 344 33.27 112.76 -39.95
CA GLY A 344 32.00 112.37 -40.56
C GLY A 344 32.06 110.99 -41.22
N TYR A 345 33.14 110.70 -41.95
CA TYR A 345 33.35 109.40 -42.59
C TYR A 345 33.45 108.26 -41.56
N LEU A 346 34.31 108.40 -40.56
CA LEU A 346 34.49 107.38 -39.53
C LEU A 346 33.22 107.17 -38.70
N SER A 347 32.48 108.24 -38.40
CA SER A 347 31.20 108.15 -37.70
C SER A 347 30.15 107.35 -38.47
N ARG A 348 30.05 107.54 -39.79
CA ARG A 348 29.15 106.75 -40.66
C ARG A 348 29.56 105.29 -40.74
N ILE A 349 30.86 104.99 -40.82
CA ILE A 349 31.37 103.62 -40.82
C ILE A 349 31.05 102.95 -39.47
N ARG A 350 31.24 103.66 -38.35
CA ARG A 350 30.87 103.15 -37.03
C ARG A 350 29.38 102.85 -36.94
N GLU A 351 28.53 103.72 -37.48
CA GLU A 351 27.08 103.51 -37.48
C GLU A 351 26.68 102.28 -38.32
N ASP A 352 27.32 102.04 -39.47
CA ASP A 352 27.14 100.82 -40.27
C ASP A 352 27.51 99.57 -39.47
N TYR A 353 28.63 99.58 -38.75
CA TYR A 353 29.01 98.46 -37.88
C TYR A 353 28.09 98.30 -36.68
N ALA A 354 27.56 99.39 -36.13
CA ALA A 354 26.58 99.36 -35.05
C ALA A 354 25.25 98.74 -35.51
N TYR A 355 24.79 99.10 -36.71
CA TYR A 355 23.63 98.49 -37.34
C TYR A 355 23.85 97.00 -37.60
N LYS A 356 24.99 96.62 -38.21
CA LYS A 356 25.35 95.20 -38.44
C LYS A 356 25.42 94.39 -37.15
N TYR A 357 25.96 94.96 -36.08
CA TYR A 357 25.96 94.34 -34.75
C TYR A 357 24.53 94.09 -34.23
N ALA A 358 23.67 95.10 -34.28
CA ALA A 358 22.28 94.98 -33.83
C ALA A 358 21.49 93.95 -34.67
N SER A 359 21.64 93.98 -36.00
CA SER A 359 21.01 93.02 -36.91
C SER A 359 21.50 91.59 -36.66
N ALA A 360 22.81 91.39 -36.43
CA ALA A 360 23.36 90.07 -36.11
C ALA A 360 22.89 89.55 -34.74
N MET A 361 22.73 90.42 -33.74
CA MET A 361 22.15 90.04 -32.44
C MET A 361 20.65 89.70 -32.54
N ALA A 362 19.88 90.48 -33.32
CA ALA A 362 18.46 90.23 -33.53
C ALA A 362 18.21 88.96 -34.36
N PHE A 363 19.12 88.62 -35.29
CA PHE A 363 19.04 87.42 -36.13
C PHE A 363 18.91 86.14 -35.29
N GLU A 364 19.64 85.97 -34.19
CA GLU A 364 19.50 84.78 -33.32
C GLU A 364 18.11 84.71 -32.66
N GLY A 365 17.49 85.85 -32.34
CA GLY A 365 16.12 85.91 -31.83
C GLY A 365 15.09 85.52 -32.90
N TYR A 366 15.24 86.06 -34.11
CA TYR A 366 14.38 85.75 -35.25
C TYR A 366 14.56 84.32 -35.75
N LYS A 367 15.78 83.78 -35.74
CA LYS A 367 16.08 82.41 -36.14
C LYS A 367 15.31 81.39 -35.30
N LYS A 368 15.27 81.59 -33.97
CA LYS A 368 14.47 80.72 -33.07
C LYS A 368 12.99 80.73 -33.45
N HIS A 369 12.42 81.92 -33.68
CA HIS A 369 10.99 82.04 -34.04
C HIS A 369 10.70 81.58 -35.48
N ALA A 370 11.62 81.77 -36.42
CA ALA A 370 11.45 81.36 -37.82
C ALA A 370 11.41 79.84 -37.97
N ILE A 371 12.22 79.11 -37.18
CA ILE A 371 12.20 77.64 -37.14
C ILE A 371 10.84 77.11 -36.64
N GLU A 372 10.16 77.84 -35.74
CA GLU A 372 8.89 77.43 -35.15
C GLU A 372 7.67 77.70 -36.05
N VAL A 373 7.77 78.63 -36.99
CA VAL A 373 6.62 79.11 -37.78
C VAL A 373 6.53 78.46 -39.17
N GLU A 374 7.59 78.55 -39.99
CA GLU A 374 7.58 78.02 -41.37
C GLU A 374 9.01 77.84 -41.92
N ASP A 375 9.27 76.71 -42.57
CA ASP A 375 10.61 76.35 -43.08
C ASP A 375 11.11 77.30 -44.19
N GLY A 376 10.19 77.85 -45.00
CA GLY A 376 10.51 78.83 -46.05
C GLY A 376 10.99 80.19 -45.50
N LEU A 377 10.50 80.59 -44.33
CA LEU A 377 10.84 81.86 -43.67
C LEU A 377 12.30 81.87 -43.20
N LEU A 378 12.83 80.72 -42.78
CA LEU A 378 14.24 80.60 -42.37
C LEU A 378 15.19 80.87 -43.55
N HIS A 379 14.87 80.35 -44.74
CA HIS A 379 15.65 80.56 -45.95
C HIS A 379 15.64 82.04 -46.38
N GLU A 380 14.49 82.69 -46.34
CA GLU A 380 14.36 84.12 -46.63
C GLU A 380 15.13 84.98 -45.62
N LEU A 381 14.99 84.70 -44.32
CA LEU A 381 15.71 85.39 -43.25
C LEU A 381 17.22 85.27 -43.41
N LEU A 382 17.73 84.07 -43.73
CA LEU A 382 19.15 83.82 -43.99
C LEU A 382 19.63 84.61 -45.21
N SER A 383 18.89 84.58 -46.32
CA SER A 383 19.25 85.28 -47.55
C SER A 383 19.32 86.80 -47.34
N ILE A 384 18.31 87.39 -46.71
CA ILE A 384 18.27 88.83 -46.40
C ILE A 384 19.39 89.22 -45.42
N SER A 385 19.66 88.39 -44.42
CA SER A 385 20.69 88.67 -43.42
C SER A 385 22.09 88.62 -44.02
N ILE A 386 22.38 87.62 -44.85
CA ILE A 386 23.65 87.52 -45.60
C ILE A 386 23.79 88.72 -46.54
N ALA A 387 22.74 89.06 -47.28
CA ALA A 387 22.75 90.19 -48.21
C ALA A 387 23.03 91.53 -47.51
N ASN A 388 22.48 91.75 -46.30
CA ASN A 388 22.69 92.97 -45.53
C ASN A 388 24.06 93.02 -44.82
N LEU A 389 24.47 91.92 -44.19
CA LEU A 389 25.72 91.86 -43.41
C LEU A 389 26.98 91.83 -44.30
N SER A 390 26.87 91.27 -45.52
CA SER A 390 27.98 91.18 -46.48
C SER A 390 28.29 92.49 -47.23
N GLN A 391 27.43 93.51 -47.14
CA GLN A 391 27.66 94.77 -47.85
C GLN A 391 28.93 95.47 -47.37
N ASN A 392 29.83 95.80 -48.30
CA ASN A 392 31.10 96.44 -47.98
C ASN A 392 30.86 97.89 -47.43
N PRO A 393 31.49 98.29 -46.31
CA PRO A 393 31.39 99.66 -45.79
C PRO A 393 31.96 100.74 -46.74
N ILE A 394 32.77 100.36 -47.74
CA ILE A 394 33.29 101.27 -48.78
C ILE A 394 32.16 101.94 -49.58
N ARG A 395 30.95 101.37 -49.61
CA ARG A 395 29.78 102.02 -50.23
C ARG A 395 29.49 103.42 -49.67
N LEU A 396 29.81 103.66 -48.40
CA LEU A 396 29.67 104.96 -47.75
C LEU A 396 30.65 106.02 -48.28
N PHE A 397 31.71 105.60 -48.97
CA PHE A 397 32.70 106.47 -49.60
C PHE A 397 32.27 106.98 -50.99
N GLN A 398 31.32 106.32 -51.66
CA GLN A 398 30.86 106.66 -53.02
C GLN A 398 29.79 107.77 -53.05
N SER A 399 29.77 108.64 -52.03
CA SER A 399 28.97 109.85 -52.10
C SER A 399 29.57 110.74 -53.20
N LYS A 400 28.76 111.19 -54.17
CA LYS A 400 29.09 111.99 -55.38
C LYS A 400 29.85 113.33 -55.14
N ASP A 401 30.38 113.55 -53.94
CA ASP A 401 30.90 114.81 -53.39
C ASP A 401 32.25 114.62 -52.68
N ASN A 402 33.15 113.82 -53.25
CA ASN A 402 34.56 113.76 -52.84
C ASN A 402 35.32 114.94 -53.47
N HIS A 403 35.21 116.09 -52.83
CA HIS A 403 35.95 117.28 -53.22
C HIS A 403 37.41 117.16 -52.77
N ALA A 404 38.37 117.60 -53.60
CA ALA A 404 39.80 117.54 -53.28
C ALA A 404 40.27 118.66 -52.34
N SER A 405 39.51 119.76 -52.22
CA SER A 405 39.86 120.91 -51.41
C SER A 405 38.62 121.64 -50.86
N PRO A 406 38.76 122.41 -49.77
CA PRO A 406 37.67 123.22 -49.21
C PRO A 406 37.12 124.22 -50.23
N ILE A 407 38.00 124.79 -51.06
CA ILE A 407 37.63 125.76 -52.10
C ILE A 407 36.81 125.07 -53.19
N ASN A 408 37.18 123.85 -53.60
CA ASN A 408 36.42 123.11 -54.62
C ASN A 408 35.01 122.76 -54.15
N GLU A 409 34.84 122.44 -52.86
CA GLU A 409 33.51 122.20 -52.27
C GLU A 409 32.68 123.48 -52.19
N LEU A 410 33.26 124.58 -51.70
CA LEU A 410 32.57 125.87 -51.64
C LEU A 410 32.22 126.39 -53.03
N VAL A 411 33.14 126.31 -54.00
CA VAL A 411 32.88 126.73 -55.38
C VAL A 411 31.78 125.86 -55.98
N LYS A 412 31.82 124.52 -55.85
CA LYS A 412 30.75 123.67 -56.40
C LYS A 412 29.40 123.89 -55.70
N GLU A 413 29.36 124.07 -54.38
CA GLU A 413 28.12 124.39 -53.66
C GLU A 413 27.57 125.76 -54.04
N VAL A 414 28.40 126.79 -54.09
CA VAL A 414 27.99 128.17 -54.40
C VAL A 414 27.64 128.29 -55.89
N PHE A 415 28.48 127.78 -56.80
CA PHE A 415 28.21 127.78 -58.24
C PHE A 415 27.04 126.86 -58.60
N GLY A 416 26.86 125.74 -57.89
CA GLY A 416 25.68 124.88 -58.00
C GLY A 416 24.40 125.55 -57.50
N ARG A 417 24.47 126.35 -56.42
CA ARG A 417 23.34 127.17 -55.95
C ARG A 417 23.06 128.37 -56.86
N VAL A 418 24.08 129.03 -57.40
CA VAL A 418 23.93 130.16 -58.34
C VAL A 418 23.43 129.70 -59.71
N SER A 419 23.89 128.55 -60.21
CA SER A 419 23.36 127.90 -61.42
C SER A 419 21.89 127.53 -61.26
N LYS A 420 21.49 126.96 -60.11
CA LYS A 420 20.06 126.73 -59.80
C LYS A 420 19.28 128.03 -59.68
N SER A 421 19.84 129.07 -59.05
CA SER A 421 19.16 130.36 -58.87
C SER A 421 18.99 131.16 -60.17
N ASN A 422 19.91 131.06 -61.13
CA ASN A 422 19.76 131.68 -62.47
C ASN A 422 18.85 130.87 -63.39
N SER A 423 18.73 129.56 -63.17
CA SER A 423 17.72 128.71 -63.84
C SER A 423 16.29 129.04 -63.42
N ASP A 424 16.08 129.54 -62.19
CA ASP A 424 14.75 129.92 -61.68
C ASP A 424 14.38 131.39 -61.95
N LYS A 425 15.30 132.22 -62.48
CA LYS A 425 15.02 133.62 -62.87
C LYS A 425 14.79 133.84 -64.37
N ASN A 426 15.03 132.83 -65.19
CA ASN A 426 14.75 132.83 -66.64
C ASN A 426 13.61 131.85 -67.00
N ARG A 427 12.64 131.68 -66.10
CA ARG A 427 11.43 130.90 -66.33
C ARG A 427 10.18 131.72 -66.10
#